data_AF-A0A969JPT5-F1
#
_entry.id   AF-A0A969JPT5-F1
#
_cell.length_a   1.000
_cell.length_b   1.000
_cell.length_c   1.000
_cell.angle_alpha   90.00
_cell.angle_beta   90.00
_cell.angle_gamma   90.00
#
_symmetry.space_group_name_H-M   'P 1'
#
loop_
_entity.id
_entity.type
_entity.pdbx_description
1 polymer ?
#
loop_
_entity_poly.entity_id
_entity_poly.type
_entity_poly.pdbx_seq_one_letter_code
_entity_poly.pdbx_strand_id
1 'polypeptide(L)' 'MDGAARPDLDLSPYNGLKQGVSRLHASIQIGDHQKVSLVDLGSTNGSWVNGIRVEPHIPVTLNNGDVIALGKLVLQALIR' A
#
# COMPACT_ATOMS: atom_id res chain seq x y z
N MET A 1 6.07 -10.39 24.87
CA MET A 1 5.11 -11.22 24.09
C MET A 1 4.51 -10.26 23.07
N ASP A 2 5.29 -9.99 22.02
CA ASP A 2 5.45 -8.60 21.56
C ASP A 2 4.41 -8.20 20.51
N GLY A 3 3.99 -6.95 20.63
CA GLY A 3 2.82 -6.37 19.99
C GLY A 3 2.84 -6.55 18.48
N ALA A 4 1.81 -7.20 17.95
CA ALA A 4 1.55 -7.25 16.52
C ALA A 4 1.61 -5.81 15.97
N ALA A 5 2.54 -5.57 15.04
CA ALA A 5 2.73 -4.26 14.44
C ALA A 5 1.37 -3.70 13.97
N ARG A 6 1.06 -2.49 14.42
CA ARG A 6 -0.15 -1.76 14.06
C ARG A 6 0.12 -0.99 12.77
N PRO A 7 -0.82 -0.98 11.81
CA PRO A 7 -0.67 -0.15 10.64
C PRO A 7 -0.74 1.33 11.03
N ASP A 8 0.05 2.16 10.35
CA ASP A 8 0.00 3.62 10.52
C ASP A 8 -1.31 4.22 9.98
N LEU A 9 -1.92 3.55 8.98
CA LEU A 9 -3.20 3.92 8.37
C LEU A 9 -4.20 2.77 8.47
N ASP A 10 -5.30 2.98 9.20
CA ASP A 10 -6.41 2.04 9.27
C ASP A 10 -7.41 2.29 8.13
N LEU A 11 -7.60 1.28 7.29
CA LEU A 11 -8.55 1.30 6.17
C LEU A 11 -9.91 0.66 6.51
N SER A 12 -10.15 0.29 7.77
CA SER A 12 -11.44 -0.25 8.24
C SER A 12 -12.63 0.67 7.93
N PRO A 13 -12.54 2.01 8.08
CA PRO A 13 -13.64 2.92 7.71
C PRO A 13 -14.06 2.83 6.23
N TYR A 14 -13.17 2.35 5.36
CA TYR A 14 -13.40 2.18 3.92
C TYR A 14 -13.72 0.73 3.54
N ASN A 15 -14.13 -0.09 4.50
CA ASN A 15 -14.37 -1.53 4.33
C ASN A 15 -13.12 -2.30 3.84
N GLY A 16 -11.91 -1.89 4.24
CA GLY A 16 -10.65 -2.47 3.76
C GLY A 16 -10.61 -4.00 3.81
N LEU A 17 -11.02 -4.61 4.93
CA LEU A 17 -11.06 -6.08 5.06
C LEU A 17 -11.96 -6.75 4.01
N LYS A 18 -13.17 -6.21 3.78
CA LYS A 18 -14.10 -6.73 2.76
C LYS A 18 -13.57 -6.54 1.34
N GLN A 19 -12.77 -5.50 1.13
CA GLN A 19 -12.07 -5.24 -0.12
C GLN A 19 -10.78 -6.06 -0.29
N GLY A 20 -10.43 -6.90 0.69
CA GLY A 20 -9.25 -7.77 0.62
C GLY A 20 -7.96 -7.13 1.11
N VAL A 21 -8.02 -6.04 1.87
CA VAL A 21 -6.85 -5.42 2.49
C VAL A 21 -6.41 -6.24 3.72
N SER A 22 -5.25 -6.91 3.61
CA SER A 22 -4.53 -7.53 4.75
C SER A 22 -4.25 -6.55 5.90
N ARG A 23 -4.11 -7.08 7.13
CA ARG A 23 -3.86 -6.29 8.35
C ARG A 23 -2.60 -5.42 8.27
N LEU A 24 -1.55 -5.94 7.64
CA LEU A 24 -0.37 -5.20 7.19
C LEU A 24 -0.24 -5.52 5.70
N HIS A 25 -0.59 -4.57 4.84
CA HIS A 25 -0.76 -4.83 3.41
C HIS A 25 0.41 -4.32 2.59
N ALA A 26 0.70 -3.03 2.75
CA ALA A 26 1.77 -2.34 2.06
C ALA A 26 2.41 -1.33 3.01
N SER A 27 3.66 -0.98 2.74
CA SER A 27 4.38 0.12 3.38
C SER A 27 4.58 1.23 2.35
N ILE A 28 4.41 2.47 2.80
CA ILE A 28 4.87 3.65 2.07
C ILE A 28 6.21 4.04 2.65
N GLN A 29 7.23 4.12 1.81
CA GLN A 29 8.59 4.52 2.20
C GLN A 29 8.92 5.86 1.55
N ILE A 30 9.54 6.75 2.32
CA ILE A 30 10.05 8.03 1.85
C ILE A 30 11.57 7.94 1.93
N GLY A 31 12.21 7.87 0.77
CA GLY A 31 13.67 7.81 0.66
C GLY A 31 14.29 9.17 0.39
N ASP A 32 15.52 9.14 -0.10
CA ASP A 32 16.27 10.34 -0.47
C ASP A 32 15.52 11.19 -1.50
N HIS A 33 15.74 12.50 -1.43
CA HIS A 33 15.10 13.49 -2.30
C HIS A 33 13.56 13.41 -2.32
N GLN A 34 12.95 12.98 -1.20
CA GLN A 34 11.49 12.82 -1.06
C GLN A 34 10.88 11.81 -2.04
N LYS A 35 11.67 10.86 -2.52
CA LYS A 35 11.17 9.80 -3.38
C LYS A 35 10.26 8.86 -2.59
N VAL A 36 8.98 8.85 -2.94
CA VAL A 36 7.98 7.99 -2.31
C VAL A 36 7.91 6.66 -3.07
N SER A 37 7.85 5.55 -2.35
CA SER A 37 7.60 4.23 -2.92
C SER A 37 6.55 3.46 -2.14
N LEU A 38 5.86 2.57 -2.84
CA LEU A 38 4.99 1.55 -2.26
C LEU A 38 5.73 0.21 -2.29
N VAL A 39 5.68 -0.50 -1.16
CA VAL A 39 6.18 -1.86 -1.02
C VAL A 39 5.03 -2.73 -0.56
N ASP A 40 4.62 -3.73 -1.35
CA ASP A 40 3.69 -4.75 -0.88
C ASP A 40 4.39 -5.66 0.15
N LEU A 41 3.74 -5.90 1.30
CA LEU A 41 4.34 -6.62 2.44
C LEU A 41 4.02 -8.12 2.41
N GLY A 42 3.80 -8.70 1.23
CA GLY A 42 3.31 -10.07 1.09
C GLY A 42 1.81 -10.17 1.35
N SER A 43 1.06 -9.19 0.88
CA SER A 43 -0.39 -9.14 1.07
C SER A 43 -1.09 -10.32 0.39
N THR A 44 -2.21 -10.77 0.96
CA THR A 44 -2.93 -11.94 0.45
C THR A 44 -3.53 -11.71 -0.93
N ASN A 45 -4.04 -10.50 -1.19
CA ASN A 45 -4.70 -10.18 -2.45
C ASN A 45 -3.81 -9.36 -3.40
N GLY A 46 -2.60 -8.96 -2.98
CA GLY A 46 -1.68 -8.17 -3.79
C GLY A 46 -1.98 -6.67 -3.83
N SER A 47 -0.98 -5.93 -4.31
CA SER A 47 -1.06 -4.51 -4.61
C SER A 47 -0.80 -4.24 -6.11
N TRP A 48 -1.33 -3.12 -6.61
CA TRP A 48 -1.09 -2.62 -7.96
C TRP A 48 -0.86 -1.11 -7.96
N VAL A 49 -0.04 -0.64 -8.89
CA VAL A 49 0.14 0.79 -9.21
C VAL A 49 -0.19 0.98 -10.69
N ASN A 50 -1.15 1.85 -10.99
CA ASN A 50 -1.64 2.13 -12.34
C ASN A 50 -2.01 0.84 -13.12
N GLY A 51 -2.60 -0.15 -12.44
CA GLY A 51 -2.98 -1.44 -13.01
C GLY A 51 -1.84 -2.44 -13.18
N ILE A 52 -0.60 -2.07 -12.89
CA ILE A 52 0.56 -2.97 -12.93
C ILE A 52 0.76 -3.60 -11.55
N ARG A 53 0.90 -4.92 -11.50
CA ARG A 53 1.09 -5.68 -10.25
C ARG A 53 2.42 -5.28 -9.60
N VAL A 54 2.39 -5.05 -8.29
CA VAL A 54 3.58 -4.85 -7.47
C VAL A 54 4.09 -6.20 -6.99
N GLU A 55 5.37 -6.51 -7.25
CA GLU A 55 6.00 -7.70 -6.69
C GLU A 55 6.23 -7.51 -5.17
N PRO A 56 5.88 -8.50 -4.33
CA PRO A 56 6.07 -8.40 -2.88
C PRO A 56 7.51 -8.07 -2.50
N HIS A 57 7.68 -7.14 -1.56
CA HIS A 57 8.96 -6.68 -1.01
C HIS A 57 9.87 -5.95 -2.01
N ILE A 58 9.41 -5.67 -3.23
CA ILE A 58 10.14 -4.87 -4.22
C ILE A 58 9.53 -3.46 -4.26
N PRO A 59 10.30 -2.39 -3.96
CA PRO A 59 9.78 -1.02 -4.00
C PRO A 59 9.40 -0.57 -5.40
N VAL A 60 8.17 -0.06 -5.54
CA VAL A 60 7.68 0.61 -6.74
C VAL A 60 7.55 2.10 -6.45
N THR A 61 8.15 2.94 -7.29
CA THR A 61 8.09 4.41 -7.11
C THR A 61 6.66 4.89 -7.34
N LEU A 62 6.18 5.75 -6.45
CA LEU A 62 4.90 6.45 -6.61
C LEU A 62 5.16 7.90 -7.05
N ASN A 63 4.38 8.34 -8.02
CA ASN A 63 4.28 9.73 -8.42
C ASN A 63 2.93 10.32 -7.96
N ASN A 64 2.88 11.65 -7.85
CA ASN A 64 1.63 12.32 -7.56
C ASN A 64 0.57 12.00 -8.63
N GLY A 65 -0.61 11.60 -8.19
CA GLY A 65 -1.74 11.24 -9.03
C GLY A 65 -1.83 9.75 -9.38
N ASP A 66 -0.82 8.94 -9.06
CA ASP A 66 -0.83 7.49 -9.32
C ASP A 66 -2.00 6.81 -8.60
N VAL A 67 -2.59 5.82 -9.27
CA VAL A 67 -3.69 5.02 -8.73
C VAL A 67 -3.13 3.74 -8.13
N ILE A 68 -3.42 3.51 -6.86
CA ILE A 68 -3.02 2.32 -6.11
C ILE A 68 -4.25 1.45 -5.89
N ALA A 69 -4.10 0.14 -6.08
CA ALA A 69 -5.08 -0.84 -5.61
C ALA A 69 -4.44 -1.73 -4.55
N LEU A 70 -5.13 -1.91 -3.41
CA LEU A 70 -4.80 -2.85 -2.34
C LEU A 70 -5.92 -3.89 -2.30
N GLY A 71 -5.69 -5.07 -2.90
CA GLY A 71 -6.79 -5.95 -3.30
C GLY A 71 -7.78 -5.23 -4.23
N LYS A 72 -9.04 -5.10 -3.79
CA LYS A 72 -10.11 -4.41 -4.52
C LYS A 72 -10.30 -2.94 -4.11
N LEU A 73 -9.61 -2.49 -3.05
CA LEU A 73 -9.70 -1.10 -2.60
C LEU A 73 -8.79 -0.24 -3.47
N VAL A 74 -9.37 0.74 -4.16
CA VAL A 74 -8.64 1.67 -5.04
C VAL A 74 -8.52 3.04 -4.37
N LEU A 75 -7.32 3.60 -4.40
CA LEU A 75 -6.97 4.91 -3.84
C LEU A 75 -6.06 5.67 -4.82
N GLN A 76 -6.02 7.00 -4.70
CA GLN A 76 -5.09 7.84 -5.45
C GLN A 76 -4.02 8.37 -4.51
N ALA A 77 -2.74 8.26 -4.90
CA ALA A 77 -1.64 8.87 -4.20
C ALA A 77 -1.58 10.36 -4.51
N LEU A 78 -1.74 11.21 -3.48
CA LEU A 78 -1.52 12.65 -3.59
C LEU A 78 -0.22 12.98 -2.87
N ILE A 79 0.79 13.43 -3.61
CA ILE A 79 2.15 13.71 -3.13
C ILE A 79 2.47 15.17 -3.47
N ARG A 80 2.96 15.93 -2.50
CA ARG A 80 3.27 17.36 -2.63
C ARG A 80 4.73 17.63 -2.32
#